data_AF-A0A922WS67-F1
#
_entry.id   AF-A0A922WS67-F1
#
_cell.length_a   1.000
_cell.length_b   1.000
_cell.length_c   1.000
_cell.angle_alpha   90.00
_cell.angle_beta   90.00
_cell.angle_gamma   90.00
#
_symmetry.space_group_name_H-M   'P 1'
#
loop_
_entity.id
_entity.type
_entity.pdbx_description
1 polymer ?
#
loop_
_entity_poly.entity_id
_entity_poly.type
_entity_poly.pdbx_seq_one_letter_code
_entity_poly.pdbx_strand_id
1 'polypeptide(L)'
;MGDELHQSCQRRYQINDEIKNCEPSKASSDGIAAATEVLRIYFATLGAAANESNFTVDPGLEAISGAVSGIEGVDETQVAAVTGLAKVLSKLLLGAKREQVIRQLIDGEGERVRVVINSLLKEHVRTVLEDQLVTERSSLLTFYGQKIDQAGLNNEQDLRTICSERLASDRPILEFMIIRDFCERDALIEKRKRALAAYQNSLEKADQAMLDLQSGKAKLSGKELARRLYEVGDELKASVANVRAAFD
;
A
#
# COMPACT_ATOMS: atom_id res chain seq x y z
N MET A 1 6.24 4.22 -12.29
CA MET A 1 5.12 4.96 -11.64
C MET A 1 5.23 4.73 -10.15
N GLY A 2 6.28 5.30 -9.54
CA GLY A 2 6.63 5.24 -8.12
C GLY A 2 7.03 6.64 -7.60
N ASP A 3 6.53 7.69 -8.27
CA ASP A 3 7.07 9.04 -8.14
C ASP A 3 6.37 9.91 -7.09
N GLU A 4 5.18 9.61 -6.57
CA GLU A 4 4.56 10.55 -5.61
C GLU A 4 5.03 10.38 -4.17
N LEU A 5 5.49 9.20 -3.75
CA LEU A 5 6.20 9.10 -2.46
C LEU A 5 7.48 9.95 -2.50
N HIS A 6 8.14 9.97 -3.66
CA HIS A 6 9.21 10.90 -3.97
C HIS A 6 8.71 12.36 -4.01
N GLN A 7 7.57 12.66 -4.65
CA GLN A 7 6.99 14.01 -4.69
C GLN A 7 6.47 14.49 -3.32
N SER A 8 6.03 13.61 -2.42
CA SER A 8 5.62 13.96 -1.05
C SER A 8 6.84 14.34 -0.24
N CYS A 9 7.92 13.58 -0.39
CA CYS A 9 9.20 13.98 0.13
C CYS A 9 9.71 15.30 -0.50
N GLN A 10 9.52 15.54 -1.81
CA GLN A 10 9.86 16.84 -2.44
C GLN A 10 8.98 18.00 -1.94
N ARG A 11 7.67 17.77 -1.71
CA ARG A 11 6.76 18.76 -1.10
C ARG A 11 7.18 19.08 0.33
N ARG A 12 7.66 18.07 1.08
CA ARG A 12 8.26 18.27 2.40
C ARG A 12 9.59 19.01 2.32
N TYR A 13 10.43 18.75 1.32
CA TYR A 13 11.66 19.52 1.06
C TYR A 13 11.38 21.01 0.81
N GLN A 14 10.28 21.35 0.13
CA GLN A 14 9.87 22.75 -0.08
C GLN A 14 9.40 23.47 1.20
N ILE A 15 9.15 22.73 2.28
CA ILE A 15 8.53 23.24 3.53
C ILE A 15 9.44 22.97 4.75
N ASN A 16 10.43 22.08 4.62
CA ASN A 16 11.38 21.67 5.65
C ASN A 16 12.72 21.22 5.02
N ASP A 17 13.76 22.05 5.19
CA ASP A 17 15.10 21.87 4.61
C ASP A 17 15.91 20.70 5.22
N GLU A 18 15.42 20.06 6.29
CA GLU A 18 16.09 18.92 6.93
C GLU A 18 15.92 17.60 6.16
N ILE A 19 14.95 17.53 5.23
CA ILE A 19 14.66 16.33 4.45
C ILE A 19 15.46 16.35 3.15
N LYS A 20 16.65 15.74 3.17
CA LYS A 20 17.65 15.86 2.10
C LYS A 20 17.61 14.75 1.03
N ASN A 21 16.81 13.69 1.21
CA ASN A 21 16.82 12.54 0.30
C ASN A 21 15.46 11.85 0.18
N CYS A 22 14.94 11.75 -1.05
CA CYS A 22 13.63 11.18 -1.38
C CYS A 22 13.71 9.83 -2.12
N GLU A 23 14.92 9.32 -2.38
CA GLU A 23 15.16 8.00 -2.96
C GLU A 23 14.59 6.84 -2.11
N PRO A 24 14.71 6.83 -0.77
CA PRO A 24 14.20 5.72 0.04
C PRO A 24 12.68 5.54 -0.04
N SER A 25 11.95 6.65 -0.21
CA SER A 25 10.48 6.63 -0.33
C SER A 25 10.03 6.03 -1.67
N LYS A 26 10.77 6.28 -2.75
CA LYS A 26 10.53 5.69 -4.08
C LYS A 26 10.80 4.19 -4.07
N ALA A 27 11.96 3.79 -3.55
CA ALA A 27 12.32 2.38 -3.42
C ALA A 27 11.31 1.60 -2.57
N SER A 28 10.79 2.21 -1.50
CA SER A 28 9.73 1.63 -0.67
C SER A 28 8.41 1.46 -1.42
N SER A 29 8.01 2.45 -2.23
CA SER A 29 6.81 2.38 -3.07
C SER A 29 6.88 1.26 -4.10
N ASP A 30 7.99 1.22 -4.85
CA ASP A 30 8.20 0.25 -5.92
C ASP A 30 8.28 -1.18 -5.34
N GLY A 31 8.94 -1.34 -4.19
CA GLY A 31 9.00 -2.61 -3.49
C GLY A 31 7.65 -3.08 -2.93
N ILE A 32 6.85 -2.19 -2.32
CA ILE A 32 5.48 -2.52 -1.87
C ILE A 32 4.64 -2.97 -3.06
N ALA A 33 4.67 -2.23 -4.16
CA ALA A 33 3.94 -2.58 -5.37
C ALA A 33 4.37 -3.93 -5.94
N ALA A 34 5.66 -4.22 -5.96
CA ALA A 34 6.20 -5.49 -6.43
C ALA A 34 5.73 -6.65 -5.53
N ALA A 35 5.81 -6.48 -4.21
CA ALA A 35 5.34 -7.48 -3.24
C ALA A 35 3.83 -7.75 -3.37
N THR A 36 3.01 -6.72 -3.57
CA THR A 36 1.57 -6.91 -3.80
C THR A 36 1.27 -7.61 -5.12
N GLU A 37 2.05 -7.34 -6.16
CA GLU A 37 1.87 -8.00 -7.46
C GLU A 37 2.15 -9.52 -7.36
N VAL A 38 3.15 -9.94 -6.58
CA VAL A 38 3.38 -11.37 -6.29
C VAL A 38 2.16 -11.99 -5.59
N LEU A 39 1.61 -11.32 -4.58
CA LEU A 39 0.40 -11.80 -3.90
C LEU A 39 -0.79 -11.90 -4.84
N ARG A 40 -0.98 -10.89 -5.71
CA ARG A 40 -2.06 -10.89 -6.70
C ARG A 40 -1.94 -12.07 -7.65
N ILE A 41 -0.75 -12.32 -8.20
CA ILE A 41 -0.50 -13.45 -9.10
C ILE A 41 -0.70 -14.78 -8.37
N TYR A 42 -0.26 -14.88 -7.11
CA TYR A 42 -0.48 -16.04 -6.26
C TYR A 42 -1.98 -16.35 -6.08
N PHE A 43 -2.77 -15.36 -5.68
CA PHE A 43 -4.22 -15.52 -5.50
C PHE A 43 -4.96 -15.79 -6.80
N ALA A 44 -4.58 -15.14 -7.89
CA ALA A 44 -5.14 -15.40 -9.22
C ALA A 44 -4.86 -16.84 -9.68
N THR A 45 -3.65 -17.35 -9.41
CA THR A 45 -3.25 -18.72 -9.75
C THR A 45 -4.04 -19.75 -8.94
N LEU A 46 -4.22 -19.51 -7.64
CA LEU A 46 -5.11 -20.32 -6.80
C LEU A 46 -6.55 -20.32 -7.31
N GLY A 47 -7.08 -19.15 -7.66
CA GLY A 47 -8.41 -18.97 -8.23
C GLY A 47 -8.61 -19.76 -9.52
N ALA A 48 -7.67 -19.63 -10.46
CA ALA A 48 -7.72 -20.29 -11.75
C ALA A 48 -7.57 -21.81 -11.63
N ALA A 49 -6.63 -22.29 -10.80
CA ALA A 49 -6.42 -23.72 -10.58
C ALA A 49 -7.69 -24.44 -10.09
N ALA A 50 -8.48 -23.76 -9.26
CA ALA A 50 -9.73 -24.32 -8.74
C ALA A 50 -10.96 -24.08 -9.61
N ASN A 51 -10.97 -23.03 -10.44
CA ASN A 51 -12.01 -22.80 -11.45
C ASN A 51 -11.80 -23.61 -12.73
N GLU A 52 -10.79 -24.49 -12.74
CA GLU A 52 -10.45 -25.33 -13.90
C GLU A 52 -10.01 -24.54 -15.13
N SER A 53 -9.70 -23.26 -14.96
CA SER A 53 -9.25 -22.37 -16.01
C SER A 53 -7.74 -22.48 -16.23
N ASN A 54 -7.29 -22.24 -17.46
CA ASN A 54 -5.88 -22.04 -17.74
C ASN A 54 -5.42 -20.74 -17.05
N PHE A 55 -4.20 -20.76 -16.51
CA PHE A 55 -3.57 -19.58 -15.94
C PHE A 55 -2.20 -19.38 -16.57
N THR A 56 -1.92 -18.14 -16.96
CA THR A 56 -0.59 -17.76 -17.44
C THR A 56 0.09 -17.04 -16.31
N VAL A 57 1.24 -17.57 -15.86
CA VAL A 57 2.10 -16.83 -14.94
C VAL A 57 3.00 -15.94 -15.80
N ASP A 58 2.90 -14.63 -15.59
CA ASP A 58 3.56 -13.62 -16.42
C ASP A 58 5.10 -13.70 -16.27
N PRO A 59 5.88 -13.68 -17.36
CA PRO A 59 7.33 -13.51 -17.30
C PRO A 59 7.67 -12.09 -16.81
N GLY A 60 8.05 -11.99 -15.53
CA GLY A 60 8.38 -10.70 -14.89
C GLY A 60 8.59 -10.81 -13.38
N LEU A 61 8.17 -11.93 -12.78
CA LEU A 61 8.36 -12.24 -11.36
C LEU A 61 9.82 -12.21 -10.88
N GLU A 62 10.78 -12.41 -11.78
CA GLU A 62 12.21 -12.41 -11.47
C GLU A 62 12.76 -11.01 -11.11
N ALA A 63 12.12 -9.94 -11.60
CA ALA A 63 12.50 -8.56 -11.30
C ALA A 63 12.00 -8.07 -9.92
N ILE A 64 11.11 -8.82 -9.28
CA ILE A 64 10.41 -8.41 -8.06
C ILE A 64 11.33 -8.48 -6.83
N SER A 65 12.24 -9.46 -6.77
CA SER A 65 13.19 -9.60 -5.65
C SER A 65 14.09 -8.38 -5.49
N GLY A 66 14.57 -7.82 -6.61
CA GLY A 66 15.38 -6.60 -6.62
C GLY A 66 14.62 -5.38 -6.09
N ALA A 67 13.36 -5.21 -6.48
CA ALA A 67 12.53 -4.11 -6.00
C ALA A 67 12.25 -4.21 -4.49
N VAL A 68 11.98 -5.41 -3.96
CA VAL A 68 11.72 -5.60 -2.53
C VAL A 68 12.98 -5.44 -1.68
N SER A 69 14.15 -5.86 -2.17
CA SER A 69 15.42 -5.63 -1.47
C SER A 69 15.81 -4.15 -1.35
N GLY A 70 15.22 -3.28 -2.17
CA GLY A 70 15.44 -1.83 -2.11
C GLY A 70 14.64 -1.11 -1.02
N ILE A 71 13.70 -1.79 -0.35
CA ILE A 71 12.90 -1.19 0.72
C ILE A 71 13.77 -1.09 1.98
N GLU A 72 13.87 0.11 2.54
CA GLU A 72 14.62 0.34 3.78
C GLU A 72 13.99 -0.42 4.97
N GLY A 73 14.82 -1.06 5.79
CA GLY A 73 14.36 -1.82 6.96
C GLY A 73 13.75 -3.19 6.66
N VAL A 74 13.75 -3.65 5.40
CA VAL A 74 13.34 -5.02 5.06
C VAL A 74 14.46 -6.02 5.39
N ASP A 75 14.08 -7.14 6.00
CA ASP A 75 15.03 -8.22 6.33
C ASP A 75 15.14 -9.30 5.24
N GLU A 76 16.17 -10.15 5.34
CA GLU A 76 16.40 -11.24 4.38
C GLU A 76 15.27 -12.28 4.33
N THR A 77 14.53 -12.47 5.43
CA THR A 77 13.40 -13.41 5.50
C THR A 77 12.24 -12.90 4.65
N GLN A 78 11.96 -11.61 4.70
CA GLN A 78 10.94 -10.94 3.90
C GLN A 78 11.29 -10.99 2.41
N VAL A 79 12.53 -10.68 2.04
CA VAL A 79 13.02 -10.80 0.65
C VAL A 79 12.93 -12.26 0.16
N ALA A 80 13.34 -13.21 1.00
CA ALA A 80 13.30 -14.64 0.68
C ALA A 80 11.85 -15.15 0.52
N ALA A 81 10.90 -14.63 1.30
CA ALA A 81 9.49 -14.99 1.17
C ALA A 81 8.93 -14.57 -0.19
N VAL A 82 9.15 -13.31 -0.60
CA VAL A 82 8.73 -12.81 -1.92
C VAL A 82 9.42 -13.58 -3.06
N THR A 83 10.74 -13.77 -2.96
CA THR A 83 11.53 -14.47 -3.98
C THR A 83 11.13 -15.93 -4.10
N GLY A 84 10.85 -16.59 -2.98
CA GLY A 84 10.37 -17.96 -2.93
C GLY A 84 9.03 -18.13 -3.63
N LEU A 85 8.08 -17.23 -3.34
CA LEU A 85 6.77 -17.20 -4.01
C LEU A 85 6.91 -16.96 -5.51
N ALA A 86 7.68 -15.95 -5.92
CA ALA A 86 7.96 -15.65 -7.32
C ALA A 86 8.53 -16.88 -8.07
N LYS A 87 9.49 -17.59 -7.45
CA LYS A 87 10.12 -18.79 -8.03
C LYS A 87 9.17 -19.98 -8.12
N VAL A 88 8.26 -20.14 -7.16
CA VAL A 88 7.26 -21.20 -7.22
C VAL A 88 6.26 -20.92 -8.33
N LEU A 89 5.76 -19.69 -8.40
CA LEU A 89 4.85 -19.25 -9.45
C LEU A 89 5.48 -19.40 -10.84
N SER A 90 6.74 -19.00 -11.04
CA SER A 90 7.41 -19.15 -12.34
C SER A 90 7.64 -20.60 -12.77
N LYS A 91 7.69 -21.54 -11.81
CA LYS A 91 7.84 -22.98 -12.06
C LYS A 91 6.51 -23.71 -12.25
N LEU A 92 5.37 -23.05 -12.00
CA LEU A 92 4.07 -23.68 -12.24
C LEU A 92 3.87 -23.87 -13.74
N LEU A 93 3.91 -25.12 -14.18
CA LEU A 93 3.67 -25.50 -15.56
C LEU A 93 2.17 -25.43 -15.88
N LEU A 94 1.85 -24.82 -17.02
CA LEU A 94 0.57 -24.91 -17.73
C LEU A 94 0.28 -26.39 -18.05
N GLY A 95 -0.30 -27.15 -17.11
CA GLY A 95 -0.63 -28.57 -17.27
C GLY A 95 -0.39 -29.48 -16.06
N ALA A 96 0.14 -28.96 -14.95
CA ALA A 96 0.25 -29.74 -13.71
C ALA A 96 -1.13 -30.16 -13.17
N LYS A 97 -1.20 -31.29 -12.45
CA LYS A 97 -2.46 -31.75 -11.82
C LYS A 97 -2.96 -30.67 -10.86
N ARG A 98 -4.16 -30.15 -11.11
CA ARG A 98 -4.76 -29.00 -10.38
C ARG A 98 -4.74 -29.18 -8.86
N GLU A 99 -5.11 -30.37 -8.39
CA GLU A 99 -5.08 -30.71 -6.96
C GLU A 99 -3.67 -30.62 -6.36
N GLN A 100 -2.64 -30.97 -7.13
CA GLN A 100 -1.25 -30.85 -6.72
C GLN A 100 -0.81 -29.39 -6.66
N VAL A 101 -1.22 -28.56 -7.62
CA VAL A 101 -0.95 -27.10 -7.62
C VAL A 101 -1.61 -26.42 -6.43
N ILE A 102 -2.88 -26.73 -6.18
CA ILE A 102 -3.64 -26.19 -5.04
C ILE A 102 -2.97 -26.61 -3.72
N ARG A 103 -2.63 -27.89 -3.54
CA ARG A 103 -1.90 -28.35 -2.34
C ARG A 103 -0.55 -27.68 -2.20
N GLN A 104 0.22 -27.58 -3.28
CA GLN A 104 1.54 -26.94 -3.23
C GLN A 104 1.44 -25.48 -2.80
N LEU A 105 0.49 -24.72 -3.35
CA LEU A 105 0.31 -23.31 -3.01
C LEU A 105 -0.22 -23.13 -1.57
N ILE A 106 -1.18 -23.94 -1.13
CA ILE A 106 -1.79 -23.82 0.20
C ILE A 106 -0.88 -24.37 1.31
N ASP A 107 -0.34 -25.57 1.12
CA ASP A 107 0.42 -26.31 2.14
C ASP A 107 1.90 -25.94 2.12
N GLY A 108 2.48 -25.73 0.93
CA GLY A 108 3.90 -25.44 0.76
C GLY A 108 4.27 -23.97 0.93
N GLU A 109 3.38 -23.06 0.53
CA GLU A 109 3.72 -21.63 0.40
C GLU A 109 2.89 -20.70 1.29
N GLY A 110 1.86 -21.20 1.96
CA GLY A 110 0.96 -20.36 2.76
C GLY A 110 1.66 -19.59 3.89
N GLU A 111 2.73 -20.13 4.48
CA GLU A 111 3.53 -19.41 5.47
C GLU A 111 4.29 -18.22 4.84
N ARG A 112 4.89 -18.41 3.66
CA ARG A 112 5.56 -17.31 2.94
C ARG A 112 4.59 -16.21 2.55
N VAL A 113 3.39 -16.57 2.10
CA VAL A 113 2.33 -15.59 1.82
C VAL A 113 2.00 -14.75 3.05
N ARG A 114 1.93 -15.39 4.23
CA ARG A 114 1.66 -14.67 5.48
C ARG A 114 2.84 -13.81 5.92
N VAL A 115 4.09 -14.20 5.66
CA VAL A 115 5.27 -13.33 5.86
C VAL A 115 5.18 -12.09 4.96
N VAL A 116 4.85 -12.27 3.67
CA VAL A 116 4.69 -11.13 2.75
C VAL A 116 3.55 -10.21 3.18
N ILE A 117 2.40 -10.75 3.61
CA ILE A 117 1.28 -9.93 4.08
C ILE A 117 1.63 -9.22 5.41
N ASN A 118 1.96 -9.99 6.45
CA ASN A 118 2.01 -9.48 7.81
C ASN A 118 3.32 -8.77 8.15
N SER A 119 4.44 -9.35 7.73
CA SER A 119 5.77 -8.85 8.12
C SER A 119 6.30 -7.83 7.12
N LEU A 120 6.03 -8.00 5.83
CA LEU A 120 6.49 -7.03 4.83
C LEU A 120 5.44 -5.92 4.62
N LEU A 121 4.25 -6.26 4.14
CA LEU A 121 3.31 -5.25 3.66
C LEU A 121 2.61 -4.50 4.80
N LYS A 122 2.09 -5.19 5.83
CA LYS A 122 1.41 -4.50 6.94
C LYS A 122 2.38 -3.66 7.78
N GLU A 123 3.57 -4.19 8.05
CA GLU A 123 4.58 -3.48 8.82
C GLU A 123 5.05 -2.23 8.09
N HIS A 124 5.55 -2.35 6.86
CA HIS A 124 6.08 -1.20 6.11
C HIS A 124 5.04 -0.17 5.73
N VAL A 125 3.80 -0.57 5.38
CA VAL A 125 2.73 0.41 5.11
C VAL A 125 2.45 1.24 6.35
N ARG A 126 2.44 0.62 7.54
CA ARG A 126 2.20 1.31 8.81
C ARG A 126 3.41 2.15 9.23
N THR A 127 4.60 1.58 9.30
CA THR A 127 5.77 2.26 9.86
C THR A 127 6.39 3.28 8.91
N VAL A 128 6.32 3.07 7.59
CA VAL A 128 6.97 3.99 6.64
C VAL A 128 5.96 4.98 6.10
N LEU A 129 4.83 4.52 5.56
CA LEU A 129 3.91 5.41 4.83
C LEU A 129 2.98 6.20 5.75
N GLU A 130 2.44 5.55 6.78
CA GLU A 130 1.55 6.22 7.74
C GLU A 130 2.30 7.27 8.57
N ASP A 131 3.46 6.92 9.13
CA ASP A 131 4.31 7.84 9.90
C ASP A 131 4.81 9.02 9.05
N GLN A 132 5.11 8.79 7.77
CA GLN A 132 5.42 9.86 6.83
C GLN A 132 4.26 10.85 6.65
N LEU A 133 3.02 10.36 6.48
CA LEU A 133 1.85 11.23 6.36
C LEU A 133 1.52 11.96 7.66
N VAL A 134 1.74 11.34 8.82
CA VAL A 134 1.62 11.99 10.13
C VAL A 134 2.64 13.12 10.28
N THR A 135 3.89 12.86 9.90
CA THR A 135 4.96 13.85 9.94
C THR A 135 4.71 14.98 8.94
N GLU A 136 4.28 14.67 7.71
CA GLU A 136 3.91 15.66 6.69
C GLU A 136 2.81 16.58 7.19
N ARG A 137 1.75 16.03 7.80
CA ARG A 137 0.66 16.84 8.38
C ARG A 137 1.17 17.74 9.51
N SER A 138 2.05 17.24 10.37
CA SER A 138 2.64 18.01 11.47
C SER A 138 3.51 19.17 10.96
N SER A 139 4.33 18.92 9.93
CA SER A 139 5.12 19.98 9.27
C SER A 139 4.24 21.01 8.58
N LEU A 140 3.16 20.57 7.92
CA LEU A 140 2.18 21.44 7.28
C LEU A 140 1.52 22.38 8.31
N LEU A 141 1.04 21.84 9.43
CA LEU A 141 0.45 22.62 10.51
C LEU A 141 1.42 23.66 11.07
N THR A 142 2.68 23.27 11.31
CA THR A 142 3.72 24.18 11.80
C THR A 142 3.98 25.33 10.82
N PHE A 143 4.17 25.02 9.53
CA PHE A 143 4.48 26.02 8.52
C PHE A 143 3.35 27.03 8.30
N TYR A 144 2.11 26.56 8.15
CA TYR A 144 0.97 27.46 7.95
C TYR A 144 0.61 28.21 9.24
N GLY A 145 0.80 27.61 10.42
CA GLY A 145 0.65 28.30 11.70
C GLY A 145 1.58 29.52 11.78
N GLN A 146 2.87 29.33 11.48
CA GLN A 146 3.84 30.42 11.43
C GLN A 146 3.48 31.51 10.41
N LYS A 147 2.97 31.15 9.23
CA LYS A 147 2.56 32.13 8.21
C LYS A 147 1.37 32.98 8.65
N ILE A 148 0.42 32.38 9.35
CA ILE A 148 -0.75 33.09 9.86
C ILE A 148 -0.34 34.03 11.01
N ASP A 149 0.52 33.56 11.92
CA ASP A 149 1.11 34.40 12.98
C ASP A 149 1.90 35.59 12.40
N GLN A 150 2.77 35.35 11.41
CA GLN A 150 3.57 36.39 10.75
C GLN A 150 2.72 37.41 9.99
N ALA A 151 1.55 37.01 9.50
CA ALA A 151 0.61 37.90 8.85
C ALA A 151 -0.21 38.75 9.85
N GLY A 152 -0.01 38.56 11.17
CA GLY A 152 -0.70 39.33 12.21
C GLY A 152 -2.20 39.02 12.34
N LEU A 153 -2.59 37.82 11.92
CA LEU A 153 -3.98 37.38 11.85
C LEU A 153 -4.34 36.70 13.18
N ASN A 154 -5.39 37.17 13.86
CA ASN A 154 -5.78 36.64 15.17
C ASN A 154 -6.23 35.17 15.07
N ASN A 155 -5.44 34.29 15.69
CA ASN A 155 -5.51 32.84 15.62
C ASN A 155 -6.57 32.20 16.56
N GLU A 156 -7.83 32.65 16.51
CA GLU A 156 -8.88 32.03 17.34
C GLU A 156 -9.46 30.74 16.75
N GLN A 157 -9.06 30.34 15.53
CA GLN A 157 -9.39 29.03 14.96
C GLN A 157 -8.15 28.17 14.78
N ASP A 158 -8.14 27.01 15.43
CA ASP A 158 -7.17 25.97 15.16
C ASP A 158 -7.22 25.66 13.66
N LEU A 159 -6.08 25.69 12.97
CA LEU A 159 -5.96 25.29 11.56
C LEU A 159 -6.63 23.94 11.30
N ARG A 160 -6.73 23.07 12.32
CA ARG A 160 -7.46 21.79 12.23
C ARG A 160 -8.96 21.92 11.96
N THR A 161 -9.62 22.99 12.39
CA THR A 161 -11.07 23.19 12.20
C THR A 161 -11.39 24.11 11.03
N ILE A 162 -10.44 24.96 10.62
CA ILE A 162 -10.65 26.02 9.61
C ILE A 162 -11.05 25.49 8.23
N CYS A 163 -10.65 24.25 7.89
CA CYS A 163 -10.96 23.61 6.61
C CYS A 163 -12.35 22.97 6.55
N SER A 164 -13.00 22.82 7.70
CA SER A 164 -14.34 22.24 7.81
C SER A 164 -15.45 23.30 7.82
N GLU A 165 -15.09 24.54 8.08
CA GLU A 165 -16.02 25.67 8.11
C GLU A 165 -16.04 26.37 6.75
N ARG A 166 -17.20 26.96 6.39
CA ARG A 166 -17.26 27.86 5.23
C ARG A 166 -16.30 29.01 5.52
N LEU A 167 -15.19 29.06 4.79
CA LEU A 167 -14.29 30.20 4.75
C LEU A 167 -15.13 31.47 4.58
N ALA A 168 -15.24 32.23 5.67
CA ALA A 168 -16.03 33.44 5.67
C ALA A 168 -15.41 34.42 4.65
N SER A 169 -16.24 34.94 3.76
CA SER A 169 -15.83 35.80 2.63
C SER A 169 -15.31 37.18 3.06
N ASP A 170 -15.30 37.45 4.35
CA ASP A 170 -14.86 38.68 5.01
C ASP A 170 -13.39 38.63 5.48
N ARG A 171 -12.70 37.49 5.33
CA ARG A 171 -11.26 37.42 5.62
C ARG A 171 -10.42 38.23 4.62
N PRO A 172 -9.32 38.88 5.07
CA PRO A 172 -8.30 39.43 4.20
C PRO A 172 -7.88 38.44 3.09
N ILE A 173 -7.72 38.93 1.86
CA ILE A 173 -7.42 38.07 0.69
C ILE A 173 -6.17 37.19 0.92
N LEU A 174 -5.14 37.75 1.56
CA LEU A 174 -3.92 37.01 1.87
C LEU A 174 -4.18 35.85 2.84
N GLU A 175 -4.98 36.08 3.88
CA GLU A 175 -5.40 35.07 4.84
C GLU A 175 -6.23 33.97 4.16
N PHE A 176 -7.22 34.37 3.36
CA PHE A 176 -8.04 33.45 2.59
C PHE A 176 -7.19 32.55 1.68
N MET A 177 -6.18 33.10 0.99
CA MET A 177 -5.28 32.34 0.13
C MET A 177 -4.41 31.36 0.91
N ILE A 178 -3.85 31.78 2.06
CA ILE A 178 -3.02 30.93 2.93
C ILE A 178 -3.85 29.75 3.46
N ILE A 179 -5.06 30.02 3.94
CA ILE A 179 -5.95 28.98 4.47
C ILE A 179 -6.41 28.03 3.35
N ARG A 180 -6.76 28.56 2.17
CA ARG A 180 -7.19 27.72 1.03
C ARG A 180 -6.10 26.73 0.63
N ASP A 181 -4.86 27.20 0.50
CA ASP A 181 -3.70 26.37 0.16
C ASP A 181 -3.40 25.34 1.26
N PHE A 182 -3.50 25.72 2.54
CA PHE A 182 -3.44 24.76 3.65
C PHE A 182 -4.50 23.67 3.52
N CYS A 183 -5.77 24.03 3.29
CA CYS A 183 -6.87 23.08 3.22
C CYS A 183 -6.80 22.16 2.00
N GLU A 184 -6.37 22.66 0.85
CA GLU A 184 -6.09 21.85 -0.34
C GLU A 184 -5.02 20.79 -0.03
N ARG A 185 -3.96 21.16 0.69
CA ARG A 185 -2.87 20.24 1.07
C ARG A 185 -3.28 19.25 2.16
N ASP A 186 -4.01 19.69 3.19
CA ASP A 186 -4.51 18.80 4.26
C ASP A 186 -5.51 17.77 3.69
N ALA A 187 -6.39 18.19 2.78
CA ALA A 187 -7.32 17.30 2.10
C ALA A 187 -6.60 16.20 1.29
N LEU A 188 -5.47 16.53 0.66
CA LEU A 188 -4.65 15.58 -0.07
C LEU A 188 -3.99 14.54 0.87
N ILE A 189 -3.47 14.98 2.02
CA ILE A 189 -2.93 14.07 3.05
C ILE A 189 -4.03 13.13 3.56
N GLU A 190 -5.24 13.64 3.81
CA GLU A 190 -6.36 12.82 4.27
C GLU A 190 -6.86 11.84 3.20
N LYS A 191 -6.85 12.22 1.90
CA LYS A 191 -7.10 11.30 0.79
C LYS A 191 -6.10 10.13 0.81
N ARG A 192 -4.81 10.41 1.00
CA ARG A 192 -3.75 9.38 1.08
C ARG A 192 -3.93 8.46 2.28
N LYS A 193 -4.21 9.00 3.47
CA LYS A 193 -4.49 8.19 4.68
C LYS A 193 -5.65 7.23 4.47
N ARG A 194 -6.75 7.68 3.86
CA ARG A 194 -7.90 6.82 3.55
C ARG A 194 -7.53 5.70 2.57
N ALA A 195 -6.71 6.00 1.56
CA ALA A 195 -6.25 4.99 0.61
C ALA A 195 -5.34 3.93 1.28
N LEU A 196 -4.41 4.35 2.16
CA LEU A 196 -3.58 3.43 2.93
C LEU A 196 -4.42 2.56 3.88
N ALA A 197 -5.38 3.15 4.59
CA ALA A 197 -6.27 2.40 5.48
C ALA A 197 -7.12 1.36 4.73
N ALA A 198 -7.62 1.71 3.53
CA ALA A 198 -8.32 0.77 2.67
C ALA A 198 -7.40 -0.38 2.24
N TYR A 199 -6.14 -0.08 1.90
CA TYR A 199 -5.15 -1.10 1.54
C TYR A 199 -4.79 -2.02 2.72
N GLN A 200 -4.58 -1.47 3.92
CA GLN A 200 -4.34 -2.26 5.15
C GLN A 200 -5.52 -3.19 5.44
N ASN A 201 -6.76 -2.72 5.27
CA ASN A 201 -7.95 -3.56 5.43
C ASN A 201 -8.01 -4.69 4.39
N SER A 202 -7.64 -4.42 3.13
CA SER A 202 -7.52 -5.47 2.11
C SER A 202 -6.45 -6.51 2.48
N LEU A 203 -5.31 -6.10 3.05
CA LEU A 203 -4.29 -7.03 3.54
C LEU A 203 -4.81 -7.89 4.71
N GLU A 204 -5.61 -7.32 5.60
CA GLU A 204 -6.24 -8.05 6.71
C GLU A 204 -7.23 -9.11 6.23
N LYS A 205 -8.10 -8.74 5.29
CA LYS A 205 -8.98 -9.71 4.64
C LYS A 205 -8.19 -10.82 3.95
N ALA A 206 -7.05 -10.49 3.34
CA ALA A 206 -6.21 -11.49 2.68
C ALA A 206 -5.55 -12.47 3.66
N ASP A 207 -5.01 -11.99 4.79
CA ASP A 207 -4.48 -12.86 5.85
C ASP A 207 -5.59 -13.77 6.41
N GLN A 208 -6.77 -13.20 6.69
CA GLN A 208 -7.91 -13.98 7.20
C GLN A 208 -8.39 -15.03 6.18
N ALA A 209 -8.49 -14.67 4.90
CA ALA A 209 -8.86 -15.63 3.86
C ALA A 209 -7.83 -16.75 3.72
N MET A 210 -6.54 -16.46 3.91
CA MET A 210 -5.49 -17.47 3.94
C MET A 210 -5.57 -18.37 5.17
N LEU A 211 -5.90 -17.84 6.33
CA LEU A 211 -6.13 -18.63 7.55
C LEU A 211 -7.36 -19.54 7.40
N ASP A 212 -8.45 -19.03 6.83
CA ASP A 212 -9.65 -19.81 6.54
C ASP A 212 -9.34 -20.93 5.52
N LEU A 213 -8.51 -20.64 4.52
CA LEU A 213 -8.02 -21.63 3.56
C LEU A 213 -7.16 -22.70 4.20
N GLN A 214 -6.29 -22.31 5.13
CA GLN A 214 -5.42 -23.25 5.81
C GLN A 214 -6.15 -24.12 6.84
N SER A 215 -7.15 -23.57 7.54
CA SER A 215 -7.96 -24.30 8.52
C SER A 215 -9.08 -25.12 7.86
N GLY A 216 -9.57 -24.67 6.71
CA GLY A 216 -10.66 -25.25 5.94
C GLY A 216 -10.31 -26.42 5.03
N LYS A 217 -9.03 -26.82 4.97
CA LYS A 217 -8.47 -27.88 4.09
C LYS A 217 -9.25 -29.20 4.09
N ALA A 218 -9.97 -29.49 5.19
CA ALA A 218 -10.76 -30.72 5.34
C ALA A 218 -12.26 -30.59 5.00
N LYS A 219 -12.80 -29.37 4.80
CA LYS A 219 -14.26 -29.15 4.76
C LYS A 219 -14.78 -28.29 3.60
N LEU A 220 -13.92 -27.76 2.75
CA LEU A 220 -14.34 -26.83 1.70
C LEU A 220 -14.23 -27.48 0.33
N SER A 221 -15.36 -27.59 -0.37
CA SER A 221 -15.38 -27.88 -1.80
C SER A 221 -14.51 -26.84 -2.49
N GLY A 222 -13.37 -27.26 -3.07
CA GLY A 222 -12.28 -26.38 -3.50
C GLY A 222 -12.64 -25.21 -4.42
N LYS A 223 -13.83 -25.21 -5.02
CA LYS A 223 -14.39 -24.13 -5.83
C LYS A 223 -14.78 -22.89 -5.02
N GLU A 224 -15.43 -23.06 -3.87
CA GLU A 224 -15.93 -21.92 -3.06
C GLU A 224 -14.77 -21.14 -2.42
N LEU A 225 -13.70 -21.84 -2.04
CA LEU A 225 -12.56 -21.20 -1.42
C LEU A 225 -11.66 -20.46 -2.40
N ALA A 226 -11.50 -21.02 -3.58
CA ALA A 226 -10.72 -20.36 -4.59
C ALA A 226 -11.43 -19.14 -5.20
N ARG A 227 -12.76 -19.14 -5.22
CA ARG A 227 -13.54 -17.93 -5.54
C ARG A 227 -13.26 -16.81 -4.54
N ARG A 228 -13.27 -17.12 -3.24
CA ARG A 228 -12.92 -16.13 -2.19
C ARG A 228 -11.50 -15.59 -2.33
N LEU A 229 -10.54 -16.43 -2.68
CA LEU A 229 -9.14 -15.99 -2.84
C LEU A 229 -8.94 -15.17 -4.11
N TYR A 230 -9.65 -15.51 -5.19
CA TYR A 230 -9.66 -14.69 -6.40
C TYR A 230 -10.24 -13.29 -6.14
N GLU A 231 -11.40 -13.22 -5.46
CA GLU A 231 -12.03 -11.96 -5.04
C GLU A 231 -11.07 -11.12 -4.17
N VAL A 232 -10.36 -11.75 -3.23
CA VAL A 232 -9.34 -11.09 -2.39
C VAL A 232 -8.16 -10.56 -3.22
N GLY A 233 -7.67 -11.33 -4.21
CA GLY A 233 -6.58 -10.90 -5.09
C GLY A 233 -6.94 -9.68 -5.95
N ASP A 234 -8.17 -9.65 -6.48
CA ASP A 234 -8.67 -8.51 -7.25
C ASP A 234 -8.94 -7.29 -6.35
N GLU A 235 -9.46 -7.48 -5.13
CA GLU A 235 -9.58 -6.41 -4.13
C GLU A 235 -8.21 -5.79 -3.80
N LEU A 236 -7.18 -6.61 -3.61
CA LEU A 236 -5.81 -6.12 -3.36
C LEU A 236 -5.27 -5.30 -4.54
N LYS A 237 -5.49 -5.76 -5.78
CA LYS A 237 -5.10 -5.02 -6.98
C LYS A 237 -5.78 -3.65 -7.04
N ALA A 238 -7.09 -3.62 -6.79
CA ALA A 238 -7.87 -2.38 -6.78
C ALA A 238 -7.39 -1.43 -5.66
N SER A 239 -7.12 -1.95 -4.46
CA SER A 239 -6.59 -1.15 -3.36
C SER A 239 -5.19 -0.59 -3.64
N VAL A 240 -4.29 -1.33 -4.29
CA VAL A 240 -3.00 -0.79 -4.75
C VAL A 240 -3.18 0.28 -5.82
N ALA A 241 -4.10 0.09 -6.77
CA ALA A 241 -4.41 1.12 -7.76
C ALA A 241 -4.98 2.39 -7.11
N ASN A 242 -5.80 2.25 -6.07
CA ASN A 242 -6.34 3.39 -5.30
C ASN A 242 -5.25 4.08 -4.48
N VAL A 243 -4.33 3.33 -3.87
CA VAL A 243 -3.14 3.91 -3.23
C VAL A 243 -2.32 4.66 -4.28
N ARG A 244 -2.01 4.04 -5.43
CA ARG A 244 -1.31 4.73 -6.53
C ARG A 244 -2.02 6.01 -6.95
N ALA A 245 -3.32 5.99 -7.22
CA ALA A 245 -4.06 7.18 -7.63
C ALA A 245 -4.29 8.23 -6.51
N ALA A 246 -4.14 7.86 -5.24
CA ALA A 246 -4.12 8.82 -4.13
C ALA A 246 -2.74 9.45 -3.96
N PHE A 247 -1.73 8.75 -4.47
CA PHE A 247 -0.35 9.14 -4.59
C PHE A 247 0.00 9.34 -6.10
N ASP A 248 -0.88 9.93 -6.91
CA ASP A 248 -0.60 10.48 -8.26
C ASP A 248 -1.24 11.89 -8.36
#